data_AF-A0A193SH29-F1
#
_entry.id   AF-A0A193SH29-F1
#
_cell.length_a   1.000
_cell.length_b   1.000
_cell.length_c   1.000
_cell.angle_alpha   90.00
_cell.angle_beta   90.00
_cell.angle_gamma   90.00
#
_symmetry.space_group_name_H-M   'P 1'
#
loop_
_entity.id
_entity.type
_entity.pdbx_description
1 polymer ?
#
loop_
_entity_poly.entity_id
_entity_poly.type
_entity_poly.pdbx_seq_one_letter_code
_entity_poly.pdbx_strand_id
1 'polypeptide(L)'
;MKNMWLFVFLAAFSFNSNSFEKGINLHIKRYGGDPQFYINLAKEYGFTSVRDDYSWNLVQHDGKNFGMYGDLKKSDYFFSKRNPLSKVLILGYGNSFLTKNNYPANQSEVEAFSEYVKFTVLRYKGSVRYYEIWNEWLYGTGIPFKTVVPEPGVFFNLVAKSSKVIRQYDPNAIIIIGSINPFKDRERVWMDTLIDRGVLNYIDGISLHPYSYGNPDLKMRNPINNLNEIDNYESYLKSKTNKDVPLYITEFGYTSYKGKNSTPPELIFKYMNIYMDEARKRTFIKGVWWYDLIDDGTDVNNREHHFGILNKNFKVK
;
A
#
# COMPACT_ATOMS: atom_id res chain seq x y z
N MET A 1 -4.58 51.78 38.24
CA MET A 1 -5.07 50.42 37.97
C MET A 1 -4.72 50.05 36.54
N LYS A 2 -3.77 49.15 36.32
CA LYS A 2 -3.40 48.64 34.99
C LYS A 2 -4.26 47.39 34.71
N ASN A 3 -5.07 47.44 33.66
CA ASN A 3 -5.82 46.28 33.19
C ASN A 3 -4.88 45.37 32.39
N MET A 4 -4.57 44.21 32.95
CA MET A 4 -3.79 43.16 32.32
C MET A 4 -4.75 42.22 31.57
N TRP A 5 -4.68 42.25 30.24
CA TRP A 5 -5.46 41.34 29.39
C TRP A 5 -4.72 40.01 29.28
N LEU A 6 -5.32 38.95 29.83
CA LEU A 6 -4.82 37.59 29.76
C LEU A 6 -5.27 36.98 28.42
N PHE A 7 -4.35 36.80 27.47
CA PHE A 7 -4.62 36.05 26.24
C PHE A 7 -4.41 34.56 26.52
N VAL A 8 -5.50 33.80 26.56
CA VAL A 8 -5.47 32.33 26.59
C VAL A 8 -5.31 31.83 25.16
N PHE A 9 -4.13 31.29 24.84
CA PHE A 9 -3.93 30.51 23.61
C PHE A 9 -4.57 29.14 23.79
N LEU A 10 -5.76 28.95 23.23
CA LEU A 10 -6.33 27.62 23.02
C LEU A 10 -5.56 26.94 21.86
N ALA A 11 -4.64 26.05 22.22
CA ALA A 11 -4.06 25.12 21.26
C ALA A 11 -5.17 24.16 20.80
N ALA A 12 -5.68 24.38 19.58
CA ALA A 12 -6.59 23.45 18.94
C ALA A 12 -5.82 22.18 18.55
N PHE A 13 -5.82 21.18 19.44
CA PHE A 13 -5.42 19.83 19.08
C PHE A 13 -6.43 19.29 18.06
N SER A 14 -6.04 19.30 16.79
CA SER A 14 -6.81 18.67 15.72
C SER A 14 -6.61 17.16 15.84
N PHE A 15 -7.48 16.48 16.59
CA PHE A 15 -7.60 15.02 16.47
C PHE A 15 -8.23 14.72 15.11
N ASN A 16 -7.40 14.60 14.07
CA ASN A 16 -7.83 14.04 12.80
C ASN A 16 -8.12 12.54 13.03
N SER A 17 -9.35 12.24 13.45
CA SER A 17 -9.92 10.92 13.33
C SER A 17 -10.05 10.62 11.83
N ASN A 18 -9.02 9.99 11.26
CA ASN A 18 -9.12 9.44 9.92
C ASN A 18 -10.13 8.28 9.99
N SER A 19 -11.28 8.45 9.33
CA SER A 19 -12.24 7.37 9.12
C SER A 19 -11.54 6.18 8.48
N PHE A 20 -11.97 4.97 8.86
CA PHE A 20 -11.52 3.73 8.23
C PHE A 20 -11.73 3.79 6.72
N GLU A 21 -10.70 3.45 5.95
CA GLU A 21 -10.76 3.39 4.48
C GLU A 21 -11.24 2.01 4.02
N LYS A 22 -12.36 1.98 3.28
CA LYS A 22 -12.76 0.83 2.45
C LYS A 22 -12.08 0.96 1.10
N GLY A 23 -10.92 0.33 0.96
CA GLY A 23 -10.05 0.42 -0.20
C GLY A 23 -10.18 -0.74 -1.18
N ILE A 24 -9.76 -0.52 -2.42
CA ILE A 24 -9.62 -1.56 -3.46
C ILE A 24 -8.34 -1.35 -4.26
N ASN A 25 -7.63 -2.43 -4.59
CA ASN A 25 -6.49 -2.40 -5.50
C ASN A 25 -6.98 -2.34 -6.95
N LEU A 26 -6.30 -1.53 -7.75
CA LEU A 26 -6.53 -1.36 -9.17
C LEU A 26 -5.26 -1.67 -9.94
N HIS A 27 -5.42 -1.92 -11.24
CA HIS A 27 -4.32 -2.00 -12.20
C HIS A 27 -4.61 -1.07 -13.39
N ILE A 28 -4.79 0.24 -13.13
CA ILE A 28 -5.27 1.24 -14.10
C ILE A 28 -4.44 1.24 -15.38
N LYS A 29 -3.12 1.04 -15.25
CA LYS A 29 -2.20 0.96 -16.38
C LYS A 29 -2.50 -0.23 -17.30
N ARG A 30 -2.92 -1.38 -16.75
CA ARG A 30 -3.22 -2.61 -17.48
C ARG A 30 -4.64 -2.68 -18.02
N TYR A 31 -5.55 -1.93 -17.41
CA TYR A 31 -6.94 -1.93 -17.81
C TYR A 31 -7.13 -1.29 -19.20
N GLY A 32 -7.99 -1.89 -20.02
CA GLY A 32 -8.20 -1.46 -21.41
C GLY A 32 -8.93 -0.12 -21.54
N GLY A 33 -9.83 0.18 -20.61
CA GLY A 33 -10.71 1.36 -20.67
C GLY A 33 -10.10 2.67 -20.15
N ASP A 34 -10.97 3.67 -20.03
CA ASP A 34 -10.68 4.98 -19.44
C ASP A 34 -10.52 4.87 -17.91
N PRO A 35 -9.46 5.43 -17.30
CA PRO A 35 -9.29 5.44 -15.85
C PRO A 35 -10.50 5.95 -15.06
N GLN A 36 -11.25 6.94 -15.58
CA GLN A 36 -12.42 7.51 -14.92
C GLN A 36 -13.57 6.50 -14.79
N PHE A 37 -13.69 5.57 -15.74
CA PHE A 37 -14.66 4.48 -15.64
C PHE A 37 -14.37 3.60 -14.42
N TYR A 38 -13.12 3.20 -14.21
CA TYR A 38 -12.74 2.36 -13.07
C TYR A 38 -12.83 3.08 -11.73
N ILE A 39 -12.55 4.39 -11.70
CA ILE A 39 -12.80 5.24 -10.53
C ILE A 39 -14.29 5.26 -10.18
N ASN A 40 -15.17 5.43 -11.18
CA ASN A 40 -16.61 5.44 -10.96
C ASN A 40 -17.11 4.07 -10.51
N LEU A 41 -16.58 2.99 -11.10
CA LEU A 41 -16.90 1.63 -10.71
C LEU A 41 -16.51 1.35 -9.26
N ALA A 42 -15.31 1.74 -8.83
CA ALA A 42 -14.91 1.60 -7.44
C ALA A 42 -15.86 2.36 -6.48
N LYS A 43 -16.29 3.57 -6.86
CA LYS A 43 -17.28 4.33 -6.06
C LYS A 43 -18.65 3.65 -6.01
N GLU A 44 -19.09 3.05 -7.11
CA GLU A 44 -20.38 2.33 -7.20
C GLU A 44 -20.43 1.17 -6.20
N TYR A 45 -19.31 0.47 -6.01
CA TYR A 45 -19.16 -0.58 -5.00
C TYR A 45 -18.87 -0.06 -3.59
N GLY A 46 -18.94 1.26 -3.37
CA GLY A 46 -18.84 1.87 -2.04
C GLY A 46 -17.42 1.99 -1.48
N PHE A 47 -16.39 1.83 -2.32
CA PHE A 47 -15.01 2.07 -1.89
C PHE A 47 -14.76 3.58 -1.67
N THR A 48 -13.97 3.89 -0.66
CA THR A 48 -13.54 5.25 -0.28
C THR A 48 -12.08 5.50 -0.65
N SER A 49 -11.34 4.46 -0.99
CA SER A 49 -9.93 4.54 -1.33
C SER A 49 -9.54 3.56 -2.43
N VAL A 50 -8.47 3.88 -3.15
CA VAL A 50 -7.91 3.06 -4.22
C VAL A 50 -6.40 2.98 -4.10
N ARG A 51 -5.82 1.84 -4.47
CA ARG A 51 -4.36 1.60 -4.44
C ARG A 51 -3.88 1.13 -5.81
N ASP A 52 -2.77 1.67 -6.29
CA ASP A 52 -2.14 1.24 -7.56
C ASP A 52 -0.62 1.52 -7.52
N ASP A 53 0.11 0.84 -8.41
CA ASP A 53 1.56 0.99 -8.57
C ASP A 53 1.96 2.21 -9.40
N TYR A 54 3.09 2.82 -9.02
CA TYR A 54 3.75 3.86 -9.80
C TYR A 54 5.22 3.50 -9.95
N SER A 55 5.60 3.09 -11.16
CA SER A 55 6.92 2.51 -11.44
C SER A 55 7.96 3.58 -11.79
N TRP A 56 9.06 3.63 -11.03
CA TRP A 56 10.22 4.49 -11.21
C TRP A 56 10.85 4.30 -12.60
N ASN A 57 10.99 3.05 -13.05
CA ASN A 57 11.52 2.77 -14.39
C ASN A 57 10.66 3.39 -15.50
N LEU A 58 9.34 3.44 -15.34
CA LEU A 58 8.48 4.06 -16.36
C LEU A 58 8.56 5.59 -16.31
N VAL A 59 8.70 6.16 -15.11
CA VAL A 59 8.74 7.60 -14.88
C VAL A 59 10.08 8.21 -15.32
N GLN A 60 11.17 7.47 -15.15
CA GLN A 60 12.54 7.87 -15.48
C GLN A 60 13.22 6.83 -16.40
N HIS A 61 12.58 6.56 -17.53
CA HIS A 61 12.92 5.44 -18.41
C HIS A 61 14.29 5.52 -19.10
N ASP A 62 14.95 6.68 -19.10
CA ASP A 62 16.30 6.89 -19.64
C ASP A 62 17.36 7.10 -18.54
N GLY A 63 16.97 6.96 -17.27
CA GLY A 63 17.81 7.20 -16.10
C GLY A 63 18.17 8.67 -15.85
N LYS A 64 17.62 9.61 -16.61
CA LYS A 64 17.98 11.04 -16.55
C LYS A 64 16.76 11.94 -16.43
N ASN A 65 15.82 11.83 -17.35
CA ASN A 65 14.67 12.71 -17.47
C ASN A 65 13.42 12.06 -16.87
N PHE A 66 12.66 12.84 -16.10
CA PHE A 66 11.34 12.45 -15.64
C PHE A 66 10.27 12.83 -16.68
N GLY A 67 9.35 11.92 -16.98
CA GLY A 67 8.28 12.19 -17.93
C GLY A 67 7.20 11.12 -17.98
N MET A 68 6.07 11.46 -18.60
CA MET A 68 4.91 10.59 -18.73
C MET A 68 4.88 9.96 -20.13
N TYR A 69 5.20 8.67 -20.21
CA TYR A 69 5.33 7.93 -21.48
C TYR A 69 4.37 6.74 -21.54
N GLY A 70 3.89 6.42 -22.75
CA GLY A 70 3.02 5.26 -22.99
C GLY A 70 1.85 5.14 -22.01
N ASP A 71 1.70 3.96 -21.43
CA ASP A 71 0.60 3.63 -20.50
C ASP A 71 0.68 4.38 -19.16
N LEU A 72 1.82 4.99 -18.83
CA LEU A 72 1.96 5.80 -17.62
C LEU A 72 1.02 7.02 -17.63
N LYS A 73 0.55 7.46 -18.80
CA LYS A 73 -0.46 8.52 -18.92
C LYS A 73 -1.77 8.18 -18.21
N LYS A 74 -2.15 6.90 -18.16
CA LYS A 74 -3.36 6.45 -17.43
C LYS A 74 -3.17 6.58 -15.93
N SER A 75 -2.03 6.12 -15.41
CA SER A 75 -1.65 6.28 -14.00
C SER A 75 -1.54 7.77 -13.63
N ASP A 76 -0.97 8.60 -14.50
CA ASP A 76 -0.85 10.04 -14.29
C ASP A 76 -2.22 10.72 -14.18
N TYR A 77 -3.14 10.44 -15.10
CA TYR A 77 -4.52 10.92 -14.99
C TYR A 77 -5.14 10.49 -13.65
N PHE A 78 -5.01 9.21 -13.31
CA PHE A 78 -5.57 8.64 -12.09
C PHE A 78 -5.02 9.33 -10.82
N PHE A 79 -3.71 9.49 -10.70
CA PHE A 79 -3.09 10.08 -9.51
C PHE A 79 -3.19 11.61 -9.45
N SER A 80 -3.21 12.30 -10.59
CA SER A 80 -3.36 13.77 -10.64
C SER A 80 -4.80 14.26 -10.41
N LYS A 81 -5.80 13.47 -10.81
CA LYS A 81 -7.21 13.89 -10.77
C LYS A 81 -7.78 13.85 -9.36
N ARG A 82 -7.93 15.01 -8.71
CA ARG A 82 -8.66 15.09 -7.43
C ARG A 82 -10.09 14.56 -7.59
N ASN A 83 -10.47 13.66 -6.70
CA ASN A 83 -11.80 13.08 -6.60
C ASN A 83 -12.04 12.63 -5.15
N PRO A 84 -13.27 12.22 -4.77
CA PRO A 84 -13.58 11.84 -3.40
C PRO A 84 -12.86 10.59 -2.87
N LEU A 85 -12.25 9.78 -3.74
CA LEU A 85 -11.47 8.62 -3.30
C LEU A 85 -10.10 9.08 -2.83
N SER A 86 -9.74 8.62 -1.64
CA SER A 86 -8.35 8.59 -1.19
C SER A 86 -7.51 7.71 -2.12
N LYS A 87 -6.22 8.01 -2.25
CA LYS A 87 -5.31 7.24 -3.11
C LYS A 87 -4.07 6.82 -2.36
N VAL A 88 -3.75 5.53 -2.47
CA VAL A 88 -2.45 4.96 -2.12
C VAL A 88 -1.63 4.83 -3.40
N LEU A 89 -0.50 5.53 -3.44
CA LEU A 89 0.47 5.46 -4.52
C LEU A 89 1.69 4.69 -4.02
N ILE A 90 1.97 3.54 -4.64
CA ILE A 90 3.15 2.75 -4.34
C ILE A 90 4.35 3.35 -5.07
N LEU A 91 5.35 3.78 -4.31
CA LEU A 91 6.64 4.23 -4.82
C LEU A 91 7.56 3.01 -4.98
N GLY A 92 7.62 2.45 -6.18
CA GLY A 92 8.54 1.36 -6.58
C GLY A 92 8.87 1.53 -8.06
N TYR A 93 9.41 0.59 -8.81
CA TYR A 93 10.32 -0.49 -8.42
C TYR A 93 11.74 -0.09 -8.86
N GLY A 94 12.65 -1.03 -9.13
CA GLY A 94 13.97 -0.73 -9.68
C GLY A 94 13.94 0.05 -11.00
N ASN A 95 15.06 0.68 -11.37
CA ASN A 95 15.24 1.40 -12.63
C ASN A 95 16.33 0.75 -13.48
N SER A 96 16.08 0.57 -14.77
CA SER A 96 16.97 -0.13 -15.71
C SER A 96 18.36 0.50 -15.82
N PHE A 97 18.47 1.81 -15.71
CA PHE A 97 19.75 2.54 -15.81
C PHE A 97 20.41 2.75 -14.46
N LEU A 98 19.62 3.03 -13.43
CA LEU A 98 20.14 3.49 -12.13
C LEU A 98 20.37 2.34 -11.15
N THR A 99 19.57 1.27 -11.22
CA THR A 99 19.72 0.08 -10.35
C THR A 99 19.77 -1.23 -11.13
N LYS A 100 19.88 -1.19 -12.47
CA LYS A 100 19.84 -2.37 -13.35
C LYS A 100 18.56 -3.21 -13.15
N ASN A 101 17.43 -2.53 -12.96
CA ASN A 101 16.13 -3.10 -12.58
C ASN A 101 16.11 -3.77 -11.21
N ASN A 102 17.14 -3.63 -10.38
CA ASN A 102 17.23 -4.23 -9.05
C ASN A 102 16.72 -3.26 -7.96
N TYR A 103 16.72 -3.72 -6.70
CA TYR A 103 16.60 -2.83 -5.54
C TYR A 103 17.67 -1.72 -5.59
N PRO A 104 17.37 -0.51 -5.08
CA PRO A 104 18.42 0.37 -4.58
C PRO A 104 19.25 -0.38 -3.53
N ALA A 105 20.57 -0.41 -3.71
CA ALA A 105 21.50 -1.18 -2.90
C ALA A 105 22.54 -0.32 -2.16
N ASN A 106 22.73 0.93 -2.56
CA ASN A 106 23.75 1.83 -2.01
C ASN A 106 23.24 3.27 -1.91
N GLN A 107 24.07 4.16 -1.36
CA GLN A 107 23.71 5.55 -1.11
C GLN A 107 23.31 6.32 -2.39
N SER A 108 24.07 6.19 -3.49
CA SER A 108 23.76 6.94 -4.71
C SER A 108 22.46 6.47 -5.36
N GLU A 109 22.15 5.18 -5.28
CA GLU A 109 20.88 4.63 -5.77
C GLU A 109 19.68 5.05 -4.90
N VAL A 110 19.86 5.11 -3.58
CA VAL A 110 18.86 5.65 -2.65
C VAL A 110 18.62 7.14 -2.91
N GLU A 111 19.67 7.91 -3.19
CA GLU A 111 19.57 9.32 -3.57
C GLU A 111 18.81 9.49 -4.89
N ALA A 112 19.13 8.67 -5.91
CA ALA A 112 18.43 8.69 -7.18
C ALA A 112 16.93 8.34 -7.02
N PHE A 113 16.61 7.33 -6.21
CA PHE A 113 15.22 7.02 -5.87
C PHE A 113 14.52 8.18 -5.17
N SER A 114 15.22 8.92 -4.31
CA SER A 114 14.64 10.09 -3.62
C SER A 114 14.31 11.26 -4.55
N GLU A 115 15.05 11.45 -5.64
CA GLU A 115 14.68 12.42 -6.68
C GLU A 115 13.42 11.98 -7.45
N TYR A 116 13.26 10.67 -7.68
CA TYR A 116 12.00 10.12 -8.21
C TYR A 116 10.82 10.36 -7.25
N VAL A 117 11.01 10.14 -5.94
CA VAL A 117 10.00 10.45 -4.93
C VAL A 117 9.64 11.94 -4.95
N LYS A 118 10.64 12.82 -5.03
CA LYS A 118 10.43 14.27 -5.11
C LYS A 118 9.59 14.66 -6.32
N PHE A 119 9.95 14.14 -7.51
CA PHE A 119 9.19 14.37 -8.73
C PHE A 119 7.72 13.94 -8.56
N THR A 120 7.50 12.75 -8.01
CA THR A 120 6.18 12.15 -7.81
C THR A 120 5.34 12.93 -6.80
N VAL A 121 5.92 13.31 -5.65
CA VAL A 121 5.21 14.07 -4.61
C VAL A 121 4.82 15.46 -5.11
N LEU A 122 5.74 16.18 -5.76
CA LEU A 122 5.45 17.49 -6.33
C LEU A 122 4.29 17.44 -7.33
N ARG A 123 4.24 16.37 -8.13
CA ARG A 123 3.21 16.20 -9.16
C ARG A 123 1.83 15.88 -8.59
N TYR A 124 1.76 15.10 -7.52
CA TYR A 124 0.49 14.57 -6.99
C TYR A 124 0.07 15.12 -5.63
N LYS A 125 0.81 16.10 -5.10
CA LYS A 125 0.52 16.78 -3.83
C LYS A 125 -0.96 17.13 -3.68
N GLY A 126 -1.55 16.69 -2.58
CA GLY A 126 -2.96 16.94 -2.24
C GLY A 126 -3.98 16.23 -3.14
N SER A 127 -3.56 15.35 -4.04
CA SER A 127 -4.43 14.39 -4.75
C SER A 127 -4.15 12.95 -4.30
N VAL A 128 -2.89 12.63 -4.01
CA VAL A 128 -2.50 11.40 -3.33
C VAL A 128 -2.54 11.64 -1.82
N ARG A 129 -3.12 10.69 -1.09
CA ARG A 129 -3.23 10.77 0.38
C ARG A 129 -2.21 9.90 1.08
N TYR A 130 -1.90 8.73 0.50
CA TYR A 130 -0.96 7.77 1.08
C TYR A 130 0.18 7.51 0.09
N TYR A 131 1.41 7.60 0.57
CA TYR A 131 2.59 7.13 -0.14
C TYR A 131 3.09 5.85 0.53
N GLU A 132 3.02 4.73 -0.18
CA GLU A 132 3.61 3.47 0.25
C GLU A 132 5.02 3.35 -0.33
N ILE A 133 6.04 3.35 0.54
CA ILE A 133 7.42 3.27 0.07
C ILE A 133 7.77 1.81 -0.16
N TRP A 134 7.85 1.45 -1.45
CA TRP A 134 8.06 0.11 -1.98
C TRP A 134 6.92 -0.88 -1.74
N ASN A 135 6.82 -1.88 -2.61
CA ASN A 135 5.89 -3.01 -2.45
C ASN A 135 6.67 -4.32 -2.26
N GLU A 136 6.37 -5.02 -1.17
CA GLU A 136 6.86 -6.38 -0.86
C GLU A 136 8.38 -6.56 -1.04
N TRP A 137 9.17 -5.74 -0.33
CA TRP A 137 10.63 -5.71 -0.44
C TRP A 137 11.29 -7.09 -0.29
N LEU A 138 10.73 -7.98 0.54
CA LEU A 138 11.29 -9.32 0.77
C LEU A 138 10.99 -10.35 -0.33
N TYR A 139 10.03 -10.07 -1.22
CA TYR A 139 9.58 -10.95 -2.31
C TYR A 139 10.13 -10.57 -3.68
N GLY A 140 10.64 -9.35 -3.83
CA GLY A 140 11.14 -8.87 -5.11
C GLY A 140 10.06 -8.65 -6.16
N THR A 141 8.87 -8.26 -5.71
CA THR A 141 7.78 -7.86 -6.61
C THR A 141 8.23 -6.68 -7.46
N GLY A 142 8.07 -6.78 -8.77
CA GLY A 142 8.48 -5.74 -9.73
C GLY A 142 9.98 -5.69 -10.05
N ILE A 143 10.75 -6.74 -9.69
CA ILE A 143 12.21 -6.84 -9.85
C ILE A 143 12.52 -8.18 -10.56
N PRO A 144 13.64 -8.32 -11.31
CA PRO A 144 13.98 -9.60 -11.94
C PRO A 144 14.11 -10.76 -10.95
N PHE A 145 13.76 -11.97 -11.41
CA PHE A 145 13.90 -13.19 -10.61
C PHE A 145 15.34 -13.40 -10.14
N LYS A 146 15.51 -13.98 -8.94
CA LYS A 146 16.79 -14.34 -8.29
C LYS A 146 17.67 -13.15 -7.83
N THR A 147 17.14 -11.93 -7.77
CA THR A 147 17.84 -10.83 -7.09
C THR A 147 17.95 -11.07 -5.58
N VAL A 148 19.11 -10.74 -5.00
CA VAL A 148 19.33 -10.81 -3.55
C VAL A 148 18.75 -9.56 -2.90
N VAL A 149 17.94 -9.75 -1.87
CA VAL A 149 17.35 -8.66 -1.08
C VAL A 149 18.47 -7.95 -0.31
N PRO A 150 18.64 -6.62 -0.43
CA PRO A 150 19.64 -5.89 0.34
C PRO A 150 19.42 -5.99 1.85
N GLU A 151 20.46 -5.75 2.64
CA GLU A 151 20.33 -5.70 4.10
C GLU A 151 19.30 -4.64 4.55
N PRO A 152 18.61 -4.86 5.69
CA PRO A 152 17.53 -3.97 6.16
C PRO A 152 17.94 -2.49 6.31
N GLY A 153 19.22 -2.20 6.56
CA GLY A 153 19.74 -0.84 6.63
C GLY A 153 19.58 -0.04 5.34
N VAL A 154 19.64 -0.69 4.18
CA VAL A 154 19.42 -0.04 2.88
C VAL A 154 17.97 0.39 2.74
N PHE A 155 17.03 -0.49 3.09
CA PHE A 155 15.61 -0.13 3.08
C PHE A 155 15.29 0.97 4.10
N PHE A 156 15.87 0.91 5.31
CA PHE A 156 15.75 1.98 6.29
C PHE A 156 16.20 3.34 5.72
N ASN A 157 17.35 3.39 5.04
CA ASN A 157 17.86 4.62 4.42
C ASN A 157 16.95 5.11 3.29
N LEU A 158 16.43 4.19 2.47
CA LEU A 158 15.44 4.48 1.42
C LEU A 158 14.19 5.15 2.02
N VAL A 159 13.65 4.57 3.10
CA VAL A 159 12.48 5.08 3.81
C VAL A 159 12.78 6.44 4.44
N ALA A 160 13.87 6.57 5.18
CA ALA A 160 14.23 7.82 5.85
C ALA A 160 14.41 8.99 4.87
N LYS A 161 15.09 8.74 3.73
CA LYS A 161 15.30 9.77 2.70
C LYS A 161 13.99 10.13 1.99
N SER A 162 13.22 9.13 1.54
CA SER A 162 11.94 9.35 0.87
C SER A 162 10.95 10.07 1.77
N SER A 163 10.91 9.71 3.05
CA SER A 163 9.99 10.34 4.02
C SER A 163 10.30 11.81 4.26
N LYS A 164 11.59 12.18 4.36
CA LYS A 164 12.00 13.60 4.45
C LYS A 164 11.54 14.39 3.23
N VAL A 165 11.68 13.83 2.03
CA VAL A 165 11.22 14.44 0.78
C VAL A 165 9.69 14.59 0.78
N ILE A 166 8.95 13.53 1.10
CA ILE A 166 7.48 13.58 1.16
C ILE A 166 7.03 14.66 2.15
N ARG A 167 7.58 14.68 3.37
CA ARG A 167 7.24 15.69 4.39
C ARG A 167 7.54 17.12 3.95
N GLN A 168 8.63 17.33 3.21
CA GLN A 168 9.00 18.65 2.72
C GLN A 168 7.98 19.19 1.71
N TYR A 169 7.46 18.34 0.81
CA TYR A 169 6.62 18.80 -0.30
C TYR A 169 5.12 18.58 -0.07
N ASP A 170 4.73 17.52 0.65
CA ASP A 170 3.35 17.22 1.05
C ASP A 170 3.28 16.78 2.53
N PRO A 171 3.35 17.73 3.49
CA PRO A 171 3.42 17.42 4.92
C PRO A 171 2.19 16.67 5.46
N ASN A 172 1.05 16.75 4.77
CA ASN A 172 -0.20 16.12 5.17
C ASN A 172 -0.38 14.70 4.63
N ALA A 173 0.50 14.25 3.73
CA ALA A 173 0.43 12.89 3.19
C ALA A 173 0.77 11.86 4.28
N ILE A 174 0.15 10.69 4.19
CA ILE A 174 0.40 9.58 5.11
C ILE A 174 1.46 8.67 4.49
N ILE A 175 2.52 8.37 5.22
CA ILE A 175 3.65 7.56 4.76
C ILE A 175 3.57 6.18 5.41
N ILE A 176 3.51 5.14 4.58
CA ILE A 176 3.40 3.75 5.06
C ILE A 176 4.47 2.87 4.41
N ILE A 177 4.87 1.82 5.12
CA ILE A 177 5.88 0.86 4.65
C ILE A 177 5.58 -0.55 5.12
N GLY A 178 6.21 -1.51 4.46
CA GLY A 178 6.32 -2.88 4.93
C GLY A 178 5.79 -3.86 3.92
N SER A 179 4.53 -3.69 3.52
CA SER A 179 3.78 -4.65 2.71
C SER A 179 4.01 -6.08 3.20
N ILE A 180 4.09 -6.25 4.53
CA ILE A 180 4.53 -7.51 5.13
C ILE A 180 3.34 -8.42 5.41
N ASN A 181 3.54 -9.72 5.35
CA ASN A 181 2.62 -10.66 5.97
C ASN A 181 3.05 -10.93 7.41
N PRO A 182 2.32 -10.42 8.42
CA PRO A 182 2.72 -10.55 9.82
C PRO A 182 2.67 -12.00 10.32
N PHE A 183 2.07 -12.93 9.58
CA PHE A 183 2.02 -14.35 9.97
C PHE A 183 3.32 -15.10 9.62
N LYS A 184 4.27 -14.46 8.94
CA LYS A 184 5.55 -15.06 8.55
C LYS A 184 6.70 -14.49 9.39
N ASP A 185 7.40 -15.38 10.09
CA ASP A 185 8.50 -15.03 11.01
C ASP A 185 9.57 -14.18 10.34
N ARG A 186 9.99 -14.56 9.13
CA ARG A 186 11.00 -13.82 8.35
C ARG A 186 10.63 -12.35 8.16
N GLU A 187 9.35 -12.06 7.93
CA GLU A 187 8.88 -10.71 7.68
C GLU A 187 8.70 -9.91 8.97
N ARG A 188 8.22 -10.56 10.05
CA ARG A 188 8.17 -9.96 11.38
C ARG A 188 9.57 -9.55 11.86
N VAL A 189 10.55 -10.46 11.77
CA VAL A 189 11.94 -10.19 12.17
C VAL A 189 12.56 -9.07 11.35
N TRP A 190 12.27 -9.01 10.04
CA TRP A 190 12.72 -7.92 9.19
C TRP A 190 12.12 -6.57 9.59
N MET A 191 10.80 -6.52 9.85
CA MET A 191 10.14 -5.30 10.34
C MET A 191 10.67 -4.88 11.71
N ASP A 192 10.89 -5.83 12.62
CA ASP A 192 11.48 -5.58 13.94
C ASP A 192 12.87 -4.95 13.82
N THR A 193 13.68 -5.43 12.87
CA THR A 193 15.01 -4.87 12.59
C THR A 193 14.94 -3.39 12.16
N LEU A 194 13.89 -3.00 11.42
CA LEU A 194 13.64 -1.61 11.02
C LEU A 194 13.10 -0.77 12.17
N ILE A 195 12.20 -1.33 12.99
CA ILE A 195 11.68 -0.69 14.21
C ILE A 195 12.83 -0.38 15.17
N ASP A 196 13.74 -1.33 15.38
CA ASP A 196 14.92 -1.17 16.24
C ASP A 196 15.90 -0.10 15.69
N ARG A 197 15.86 0.17 14.38
CA ARG A 197 16.58 1.28 13.73
C ARG A 197 15.86 2.62 13.83
N GLY A 198 14.65 2.64 14.40
CA GLY A 198 13.84 3.85 14.57
C GLY A 198 13.06 4.24 13.31
N VAL A 199 12.68 3.27 12.45
CA VAL A 199 11.90 3.57 11.23
C VAL A 199 10.58 4.27 11.52
N LEU A 200 9.99 4.03 12.70
CA LEU A 200 8.75 4.67 13.16
C LEU A 200 8.86 6.20 13.30
N ASN A 201 10.07 6.77 13.33
CA ASN A 201 10.27 8.22 13.32
C ASN A 201 10.08 8.85 11.93
N TYR A 202 9.98 8.03 10.88
CA TYR A 202 9.90 8.47 9.49
C TYR A 202 8.55 8.20 8.82
N ILE A 203 7.70 7.38 9.44
CA ILE A 203 6.46 6.86 8.84
C ILE A 203 5.26 7.11 9.76
N ASP A 204 4.05 7.00 9.22
CA ASP A 204 2.80 7.10 9.98
C ASP A 204 2.18 5.74 10.32
N GLY A 205 2.65 4.66 9.69
CA GLY A 205 2.20 3.32 10.02
C GLY A 205 2.78 2.22 9.14
N ILE A 206 2.41 1.00 9.47
CA ILE A 206 2.91 -0.22 8.81
C ILE A 206 1.82 -0.74 7.88
N SER A 207 2.21 -1.04 6.64
CA SER A 207 1.36 -1.68 5.65
C SER A 207 1.52 -3.21 5.69
N LEU A 208 0.39 -3.92 5.57
CA LEU A 208 0.29 -5.36 5.73
C LEU A 208 -0.36 -6.04 4.52
N HIS A 209 0.21 -7.18 4.14
CA HIS A 209 -0.29 -8.12 3.14
C HIS A 209 -0.61 -9.48 3.79
N PRO A 210 -1.61 -9.57 4.69
CA PRO A 210 -1.86 -10.72 5.56
C PRO A 210 -2.53 -11.90 4.82
N TYR A 211 -2.09 -12.24 3.62
CA TYR A 211 -2.65 -13.36 2.87
C TYR A 211 -2.57 -14.67 3.64
N SER A 212 -3.73 -15.30 3.85
CA SER A 212 -3.85 -16.57 4.55
C SER A 212 -4.60 -17.64 3.77
N TYR A 213 -5.09 -17.36 2.54
CA TYR A 213 -5.82 -18.34 1.73
C TYR A 213 -5.02 -19.63 1.51
N GLY A 214 -3.69 -19.52 1.42
CA GLY A 214 -2.76 -20.64 1.29
C GLY A 214 -2.22 -21.23 2.60
N ASN A 215 -2.68 -20.76 3.77
CA ASN A 215 -2.16 -21.18 5.07
C ASN A 215 -2.47 -22.69 5.31
N PRO A 216 -1.51 -23.48 5.84
CA PRO A 216 -1.75 -24.88 6.17
C PRO A 216 -2.80 -25.08 7.26
N ASP A 217 -2.91 -24.16 8.22
CA ASP A 217 -4.06 -24.13 9.14
C ASP A 217 -5.28 -23.57 8.40
N LEU A 218 -6.26 -24.43 8.15
CA LEU A 218 -7.50 -24.03 7.45
C LEU A 218 -8.29 -22.98 8.21
N LYS A 219 -8.16 -22.90 9.54
CA LYS A 219 -8.85 -21.88 10.34
C LYS A 219 -8.36 -20.48 9.98
N MET A 220 -7.07 -20.33 9.67
CA MET A 220 -6.48 -19.05 9.25
C MET A 220 -7.05 -18.52 7.94
N ARG A 221 -7.64 -19.39 7.11
CA ARG A 221 -8.28 -18.99 5.85
C ARG A 221 -9.61 -18.29 6.06
N ASN A 222 -10.20 -18.37 7.26
CA ASN A 222 -11.41 -17.61 7.58
C ASN A 222 -11.07 -16.11 7.77
N PRO A 223 -11.84 -15.18 7.18
CA PRO A 223 -11.61 -13.74 7.30
C PRO A 223 -11.48 -13.23 8.76
N ILE A 224 -12.29 -13.74 9.67
CA ILE A 224 -12.34 -13.28 11.07
C ILE A 224 -11.13 -13.79 11.83
N ASN A 225 -10.77 -15.07 11.66
CA ASN A 225 -9.60 -15.64 12.31
C ASN A 225 -8.29 -14.98 11.83
N ASN A 226 -8.21 -14.63 10.55
CA ASN A 226 -7.10 -13.83 10.02
C ASN A 226 -6.97 -12.49 10.78
N LEU A 227 -8.06 -11.75 10.95
CA LEU A 227 -8.06 -10.49 11.70
C LEU A 227 -7.72 -10.69 13.19
N ASN A 228 -8.14 -11.79 13.79
CA ASN A 228 -7.77 -12.11 15.17
C ASN A 228 -6.24 -12.29 15.32
N GLU A 229 -5.57 -12.87 14.33
CA GLU A 229 -4.10 -12.91 14.35
C GLU A 229 -3.45 -11.55 14.08
N ILE A 230 -4.14 -10.63 13.40
CA ILE A 230 -3.70 -9.23 13.32
C ILE A 230 -3.82 -8.54 14.69
N ASP A 231 -4.84 -8.87 15.51
CA ASP A 231 -4.95 -8.38 16.90
C ASP A 231 -3.74 -8.84 17.74
N ASN A 232 -3.31 -10.10 17.58
CA ASN A 232 -2.10 -10.61 18.23
C ASN A 232 -0.85 -9.84 17.78
N TYR A 233 -0.73 -9.53 16.48
CA TYR A 233 0.39 -8.76 15.96
C TYR A 233 0.39 -7.31 16.45
N GLU A 234 -0.78 -6.67 16.55
CA GLU A 234 -0.90 -5.33 17.14
C GLU A 234 -0.49 -5.32 18.61
N SER A 235 -0.95 -6.29 19.39
CA SER A 235 -0.57 -6.44 20.80
C SER A 235 0.94 -6.60 20.95
N TYR A 236 1.56 -7.40 20.07
CA TYR A 236 3.01 -7.54 20.00
C TYR A 236 3.71 -6.21 19.70
N LEU A 237 3.29 -5.48 18.66
CA LEU A 237 3.87 -4.19 18.30
C LEU A 237 3.76 -3.17 19.43
N LYS A 238 2.60 -3.13 20.10
CA LYS A 238 2.37 -2.26 21.25
C LYS A 238 3.33 -2.59 22.39
N SER A 239 3.56 -3.87 22.68
CA SER A 239 4.54 -4.30 23.69
C SER A 239 5.98 -3.94 23.33
N LYS A 240 6.37 -4.08 22.05
CA LYS A 240 7.72 -3.81 21.54
C LYS A 240 8.04 -2.31 21.50
N THR A 241 7.05 -1.49 21.12
CA THR A 241 7.26 -0.06 20.83
C THR A 241 6.79 0.85 21.95
N ASN A 242 6.02 0.31 22.91
CA ASN A 242 5.32 1.04 23.96
C ASN A 242 4.40 2.16 23.42
N LYS A 243 3.88 2.00 22.19
CA LYS A 243 3.04 2.97 21.48
C LYS A 243 2.05 2.23 20.58
N ASP A 244 0.93 2.89 20.25
CA ASP A 244 0.04 2.40 19.20
C ASP A 244 0.66 2.66 17.83
N VAL A 245 0.76 1.62 16.99
CA VAL A 245 1.28 1.72 15.62
C VAL A 245 0.11 1.53 14.65
N PRO A 246 -0.29 2.56 13.88
CA PRO A 246 -1.35 2.41 12.89
C PRO A 246 -1.02 1.35 11.84
N LEU A 247 -1.99 0.46 11.58
CA LEU A 247 -1.88 -0.61 10.59
C LEU A 247 -2.76 -0.33 9.38
N TYR A 248 -2.22 -0.58 8.19
CA TYR A 248 -2.89 -0.41 6.91
C TYR A 248 -2.85 -1.75 6.18
N ILE A 249 -3.99 -2.40 5.97
CA ILE A 249 -3.99 -3.66 5.22
C ILE A 249 -4.06 -3.28 3.73
N THR A 250 -2.91 -2.99 3.12
CA THR A 250 -2.83 -2.47 1.75
C THR A 250 -3.08 -3.53 0.69
N GLU A 251 -3.07 -4.80 1.06
CA GLU A 251 -3.41 -5.88 0.15
C GLU A 251 -3.93 -7.11 0.90
N PHE A 252 -5.15 -7.54 0.59
CA PHE A 252 -5.66 -8.82 1.05
C PHE A 252 -6.79 -9.29 0.14
N GLY A 253 -6.88 -10.59 -0.11
CA GLY A 253 -7.92 -11.15 -0.95
C GLY A 253 -7.89 -12.67 -1.00
N TYR A 254 -8.86 -13.21 -1.73
CA TYR A 254 -8.98 -14.64 -2.02
C TYR A 254 -9.04 -14.84 -3.53
N THR A 255 -8.38 -15.89 -4.00
CA THR A 255 -8.35 -16.25 -5.42
C THR A 255 -9.35 -17.38 -5.70
N SER A 256 -10.10 -17.26 -6.79
CA SER A 256 -10.99 -18.32 -7.30
C SER A 256 -10.38 -19.16 -8.43
N TYR A 257 -9.05 -19.17 -8.57
CA TYR A 257 -8.38 -19.95 -9.61
C TYR A 257 -8.57 -21.46 -9.42
N LYS A 258 -8.34 -22.25 -10.46
CA LYS A 258 -8.38 -23.71 -10.45
C LYS A 258 -7.09 -24.28 -9.87
N GLY A 259 -6.95 -24.25 -8.55
CA GLY A 259 -5.79 -24.87 -7.89
C GLY A 259 -5.94 -25.08 -6.38
N LYS A 260 -4.85 -25.55 -5.77
CA LYS A 260 -4.77 -25.79 -4.32
C LYS A 260 -4.97 -24.46 -3.59
N ASN A 261 -5.97 -24.39 -2.73
CA ASN A 261 -6.36 -23.17 -1.97
C ASN A 261 -7.28 -22.18 -2.70
N SER A 262 -7.97 -22.63 -3.74
CA SER A 262 -9.07 -21.88 -4.35
C SER A 262 -10.19 -21.57 -3.35
N THR A 263 -10.80 -20.40 -3.51
CA THR A 263 -12.04 -20.00 -2.85
C THR A 263 -13.17 -20.01 -3.87
N PRO A 264 -14.34 -20.58 -3.55
CA PRO A 264 -15.51 -20.48 -4.43
C PRO A 264 -15.77 -19.02 -4.84
N PRO A 265 -15.94 -18.72 -6.15
CA PRO A 265 -16.13 -17.36 -6.64
C PRO A 265 -17.18 -16.57 -5.86
N GLU A 266 -18.33 -17.20 -5.57
CA GLU A 266 -19.47 -16.61 -4.87
C GLU A 266 -19.18 -16.17 -3.42
N LEU A 267 -18.01 -16.54 -2.89
CA LEU A 267 -17.57 -16.13 -1.55
C LEU A 267 -16.62 -14.92 -1.59
N ILE A 268 -16.06 -14.52 -2.73
CA ILE A 268 -15.04 -13.45 -2.79
C ILE A 268 -15.63 -12.13 -2.29
N PHE A 269 -16.70 -11.64 -2.91
CA PHE A 269 -17.33 -10.38 -2.51
C PHE A 269 -17.91 -10.46 -1.08
N LYS A 270 -18.45 -11.62 -0.69
CA LYS A 270 -18.94 -11.85 0.68
C LYS A 270 -17.82 -11.75 1.71
N TYR A 271 -16.68 -12.41 1.47
CA TYR A 271 -15.53 -12.39 2.38
C TYR A 271 -14.88 -11.02 2.46
N MET A 272 -14.84 -10.27 1.35
CA MET A 272 -14.41 -8.87 1.38
C MET A 272 -15.26 -8.04 2.36
N ASN A 273 -16.59 -8.12 2.25
CA ASN A 273 -17.48 -7.35 3.12
C ASN A 273 -17.32 -7.74 4.59
N ILE A 274 -17.27 -9.04 4.90
CA ILE A 274 -17.01 -9.54 6.26
C ILE A 274 -15.67 -8.99 6.78
N TYR A 275 -14.61 -9.12 5.99
CA TYR A 275 -13.27 -8.69 6.41
C TYR A 275 -13.23 -7.19 6.68
N MET A 276 -13.78 -6.36 5.80
CA MET A 276 -13.80 -4.91 5.97
C MET A 276 -14.66 -4.46 7.15
N ASP A 277 -15.82 -5.08 7.37
CA ASP A 277 -16.71 -4.72 8.47
C ASP A 277 -16.13 -5.13 9.82
N GLU A 278 -15.46 -6.29 9.91
CA GLU A 278 -14.74 -6.70 11.11
C GLU A 278 -13.46 -5.89 11.33
N ALA A 279 -12.72 -5.54 10.28
CA ALA A 279 -11.54 -4.70 10.38
C ALA A 279 -11.89 -3.28 10.86
N ARG A 280 -13.03 -2.72 10.43
CA ARG A 280 -13.50 -1.39 10.86
C ARG A 280 -13.73 -1.29 12.37
N LYS A 281 -14.00 -2.41 13.05
CA LYS A 281 -14.17 -2.45 14.50
C LYS A 281 -12.85 -2.30 15.28
N ARG A 282 -11.71 -2.43 14.60
CA ARG A 282 -10.36 -2.33 15.17
C ARG A 282 -9.80 -0.94 14.89
N THR A 283 -9.77 -0.09 15.90
CA THR A 283 -9.37 1.33 15.74
C THR A 283 -7.93 1.52 15.29
N PHE A 284 -7.05 0.52 15.50
CA PHE A 284 -5.67 0.54 15.03
C PHE A 284 -5.54 0.23 13.53
N ILE A 285 -6.54 -0.42 12.92
CA ILE A 285 -6.61 -0.64 11.47
C ILE A 285 -7.23 0.60 10.82
N LYS A 286 -6.45 1.30 10.00
CA LYS A 286 -6.86 2.56 9.37
C LYS A 286 -7.52 2.37 8.01
N GLY A 287 -7.37 1.19 7.42
CA GLY A 287 -8.02 0.84 6.17
C GLY A 287 -7.64 -0.56 5.70
N VAL A 288 -8.47 -1.07 4.80
CA VAL A 288 -8.25 -2.33 4.08
C VAL A 288 -8.37 -2.03 2.60
N TRP A 289 -7.39 -2.45 1.80
CA TRP A 289 -7.43 -2.42 0.34
C TRP A 289 -7.51 -3.84 -0.17
N TRP A 290 -8.69 -4.24 -0.63
CA TRP A 290 -8.90 -5.59 -1.14
C TRP A 290 -8.15 -5.79 -2.47
N TYR A 291 -7.65 -6.99 -2.71
CA TYR A 291 -7.00 -7.36 -3.97
C TYR A 291 -7.90 -8.36 -4.71
N ASP A 292 -8.52 -7.98 -5.83
CA ASP A 292 -8.50 -6.64 -6.48
C ASP A 292 -9.87 -6.32 -7.13
N LEU A 293 -10.00 -5.21 -7.88
CA LEU A 293 -11.31 -4.80 -8.42
C LEU A 293 -11.80 -5.77 -9.51
N ILE A 294 -10.93 -6.13 -10.46
CA ILE A 294 -11.31 -6.90 -11.65
C ILE A 294 -10.24 -7.94 -11.90
N ASP A 295 -10.65 -9.18 -12.17
CA ASP A 295 -9.76 -10.25 -12.61
C ASP A 295 -8.74 -9.77 -13.65
N ASP A 296 -7.47 -10.07 -13.40
CA ASP A 296 -6.38 -9.64 -14.28
C ASP A 296 -6.46 -10.33 -15.65
N GLY A 297 -6.98 -11.56 -15.71
CA GLY A 297 -7.07 -12.35 -16.92
C GLY A 297 -8.16 -13.42 -16.88
N THR A 298 -8.08 -14.39 -17.78
CA THR A 298 -9.09 -15.47 -17.91
C THR A 298 -8.52 -16.87 -17.76
N ASP A 299 -7.19 -17.04 -17.77
CA ASP A 299 -6.56 -18.35 -17.56
C ASP A 299 -6.89 -18.88 -16.16
N VAL A 300 -7.70 -19.94 -16.10
CA VAL A 300 -8.18 -20.57 -14.87
C VAL A 300 -7.07 -21.16 -14.01
N ASN A 301 -5.90 -21.47 -14.58
CA ASN A 301 -4.79 -22.05 -13.83
C ASN A 301 -3.84 -20.98 -13.27
N ASN A 302 -3.94 -19.74 -13.76
CA ASN A 302 -3.13 -18.63 -13.25
C ASN A 302 -3.83 -18.00 -12.04
N ARG A 303 -3.21 -18.14 -10.87
CA ARG A 303 -3.73 -17.59 -9.61
C ARG A 303 -4.07 -16.10 -9.68
N GLU A 304 -3.17 -15.31 -10.29
CA GLU A 304 -3.27 -13.86 -10.34
C GLU A 304 -4.47 -13.38 -11.17
N HIS A 305 -4.96 -14.22 -12.09
CA HIS A 305 -6.10 -13.87 -12.94
C HIS A 305 -7.47 -13.95 -12.24
N HIS A 306 -7.54 -14.39 -10.98
CA HIS A 306 -8.82 -14.76 -10.33
C HIS A 306 -9.03 -14.14 -8.94
N PHE A 307 -8.38 -13.01 -8.64
CA PHE A 307 -8.55 -12.29 -7.35
C PHE A 307 -9.67 -11.25 -7.36
N GLY A 308 -10.13 -10.82 -8.54
CA GLY A 308 -11.05 -9.70 -8.66
C GLY A 308 -12.34 -9.91 -7.88
N ILE A 309 -12.94 -8.86 -7.34
CA ILE A 309 -14.35 -8.93 -6.91
C ILE A 309 -15.30 -8.97 -8.12
N LEU A 310 -14.83 -8.51 -9.27
CA LEU A 310 -15.49 -8.62 -10.57
C LEU A 310 -14.70 -9.53 -11.50
N ASN A 311 -15.39 -10.31 -12.32
CA ASN A 311 -14.75 -10.97 -13.46
C ASN A 311 -14.53 -9.99 -14.63
N LYS A 312 -13.90 -10.45 -15.73
CA LYS A 312 -13.65 -9.63 -16.94
C LYS A 312 -14.92 -9.06 -17.60
N ASN A 313 -16.10 -9.62 -17.30
CA ASN A 313 -17.38 -9.14 -17.80
C ASN A 313 -18.10 -8.24 -16.78
N PHE A 314 -17.40 -7.74 -15.76
CA PHE A 314 -17.91 -6.88 -14.70
C PHE A 314 -19.04 -7.50 -13.85
N LYS A 315 -19.15 -8.84 -13.84
CA LYS A 315 -20.06 -9.54 -12.93
C LYS A 315 -19.38 -9.81 -11.61
N VAL A 316 -20.08 -9.54 -10.52
CA VAL A 316 -19.64 -9.83 -9.14
C VAL A 316 -19.36 -11.33 -8.99
N LYS A 317 -18.26 -11.63 -8.31
CA LYS A 317 -17.93 -12.95 -7.77
C LYS A 317 -18.27 -12.95 -6.28
#